data_AF-A0A7W0PNT2-F1
#
_entry.id   AF-A0A7W0PNT2-F1
#
_cell.length_a   1.000
_cell.length_b   1.000
_cell.length_c   1.000
_cell.angle_alpha   90.00
_cell.angle_beta   90.00
_cell.angle_gamma   90.00
#
_symmetry.space_group_name_H-M   'P 1'
#
loop_
_entity.id
_entity.type
_entity.pdbx_description
1 polymer ?
#
loop_
_entity_poly.entity_id
_entity_poly.type
_entity_poly.pdbx_seq_one_letter_code
_entity_poly.pdbx_strand_id
1 'polypeptide(L)'
;MSAPTIIMITGALVGASCGLVGAYLVLRKLALMGDAISHSVLLGIVLVFAITSSRSPLLMTIGAGAVGLLTVAGVAWLQRTGLVKEDAAIGLVFPFFFALGVFMISRFPTTVHIDVDAVLFGEIAYVPLYRLELFGRDLGVQAFWTLGTMLVINLAFVGLLYKELKLSTFDAGFAAAVGMSPVLLHYLLMGA
;
A
#
# COMPACT_ATOMS: atom_id res chain seq x y z
N MET A 1 -28.09 -3.68 4.96
CA MET A 1 -27.06 -4.21 5.88
C MET A 1 -26.88 -3.22 7.02
N SER A 2 -26.71 -3.69 8.26
CA SER A 2 -26.44 -2.81 9.40
C SER A 2 -25.00 -2.28 9.32
N ALA A 3 -24.76 -1.08 9.87
CA ALA A 3 -23.42 -0.48 9.93
C ALA A 3 -22.33 -1.42 10.51
N PRO A 4 -22.54 -2.13 11.65
CA PRO A 4 -21.52 -3.03 12.19
C PRO A 4 -21.19 -4.20 11.25
N THR A 5 -22.17 -4.74 10.52
CA THR A 5 -21.92 -5.83 9.56
C THR A 5 -21.05 -5.37 8.40
N ILE A 6 -21.25 -4.15 7.91
CA ILE A 6 -20.41 -3.58 6.84
C ILE A 6 -18.96 -3.42 7.31
N ILE A 7 -18.76 -2.92 8.54
CA ILE A 7 -17.44 -2.73 9.12
C ILE A 7 -16.72 -4.08 9.27
N MET A 8 -17.39 -5.10 9.79
CA MET A 8 -16.82 -6.44 9.94
C MET A 8 -16.41 -7.07 8.60
N ILE A 9 -17.26 -6.98 7.57
CA ILE A 9 -16.96 -7.50 6.23
C ILE A 9 -15.79 -6.74 5.61
N THR A 10 -15.75 -5.42 5.78
CA THR A 10 -14.64 -4.59 5.30
C THR A 10 -13.34 -5.01 5.97
N GLY A 11 -13.33 -5.17 7.30
CA GLY A 11 -12.15 -5.64 8.03
C GLY A 11 -11.68 -7.02 7.59
N ALA A 12 -12.62 -7.96 7.34
CA ALA A 12 -12.29 -9.28 6.82
C ALA A 12 -11.67 -9.21 5.41
N LEU A 13 -12.19 -8.35 4.52
CA LEU A 13 -11.63 -8.14 3.17
C LEU A 13 -10.22 -7.56 3.23
N VAL A 14 -10.01 -6.50 4.03
CA VAL A 14 -8.67 -5.91 4.22
C VAL A 14 -7.71 -6.95 4.78
N GLY A 15 -8.11 -7.67 5.83
CA GLY A 15 -7.29 -8.70 6.46
C GLY A 15 -6.91 -9.83 5.52
N ALA A 16 -7.84 -10.27 4.66
CA ALA A 16 -7.57 -11.28 3.65
C ALA A 16 -6.55 -10.78 2.60
N SER A 17 -6.74 -9.56 2.08
CA SER A 17 -5.85 -8.97 1.07
C SER A 17 -4.44 -8.75 1.63
N CYS A 18 -4.32 -8.18 2.82
CA CYS A 18 -3.04 -7.91 3.47
C CYS A 18 -2.36 -9.19 3.97
N GLY A 19 -3.11 -10.18 4.45
CA GLY A 19 -2.56 -11.45 4.93
C GLY A 19 -1.88 -12.27 3.84
N LEU A 20 -2.44 -12.25 2.61
CA LEU A 20 -1.89 -12.95 1.45
C LEU A 20 -0.48 -12.47 1.09
N VAL A 21 -0.29 -11.15 0.98
CA VAL A 21 1.00 -10.54 0.63
C VAL A 21 1.93 -10.49 1.86
N GLY A 22 1.38 -10.20 3.03
CA GLY A 22 2.11 -10.06 4.29
C GLY A 22 2.87 -11.34 4.69
N ALA A 23 2.34 -12.52 4.40
CA ALA A 23 3.04 -13.78 4.65
C ALA A 23 4.40 -13.84 3.92
N TYR A 24 4.48 -13.36 2.68
CA TYR A 24 5.75 -13.30 1.93
C TYR A 24 6.70 -12.25 2.48
N LEU A 25 6.18 -11.09 2.92
CA LEU A 25 7.01 -10.05 3.54
C LEU A 25 7.68 -10.55 4.81
N VAL A 26 6.95 -11.30 5.65
CA VAL A 26 7.50 -11.91 6.87
C VAL A 26 8.57 -12.96 6.52
N LEU A 27 8.29 -13.86 5.58
CA LEU A 27 9.25 -14.89 5.15
C LEU A 27 10.54 -14.27 4.57
N ARG A 28 10.44 -13.12 3.90
CA ARG A 28 11.58 -12.37 3.37
C ARG A 28 12.29 -11.50 4.40
N LYS A 29 11.86 -11.49 5.66
CA LYS A 29 12.36 -10.59 6.73
C LYS A 29 12.18 -9.10 6.41
N LEU A 30 11.20 -8.77 5.57
CA LEU A 30 10.87 -7.40 5.15
C LEU A 30 9.64 -6.88 5.90
N ALA A 31 9.37 -7.38 7.11
CA ALA A 31 8.21 -6.97 7.90
C ALA A 31 8.21 -5.45 8.20
N LEU A 32 9.39 -4.87 8.45
CA LEU A 32 9.55 -3.42 8.66
C LEU A 32 9.26 -2.59 7.39
N MET A 33 9.34 -3.19 6.20
CA MET A 33 9.05 -2.48 4.96
C MET A 33 7.57 -2.10 4.87
N GLY A 34 6.66 -2.93 5.40
CA GLY A 34 5.22 -2.62 5.41
C GLY A 34 4.90 -1.38 6.25
N ASP A 35 5.57 -1.22 7.39
CA ASP A 35 5.44 -0.04 8.25
C ASP A 35 5.97 1.23 7.55
N ALA A 36 7.14 1.12 6.91
CA ALA A 36 7.72 2.20 6.13
C ALA A 36 6.84 2.65 4.96
N ILE A 37 6.25 1.69 4.21
CA ILE A 37 5.32 1.99 3.13
C ILE A 37 4.11 2.76 3.68
N SER A 38 3.50 2.28 4.76
CA SER A 38 2.30 2.89 5.34
C SER A 38 2.50 4.36 5.73
N HIS A 39 3.65 4.71 6.30
CA HIS A 39 3.98 6.09 6.67
C HIS A 39 4.38 6.96 5.46
N SER A 40 5.05 6.39 4.46
CA SER A 40 5.45 7.13 3.25
C SER A 40 4.27 7.46 2.33
N VAL A 41 3.23 6.61 2.32
CA VAL A 41 2.03 6.75 1.48
C VAL A 41 1.31 8.08 1.71
N LEU A 42 1.38 8.65 2.92
CA LEU A 42 0.80 9.96 3.23
C LEU A 42 1.25 11.04 2.24
N LEU A 43 2.53 11.09 1.89
CA LEU A 43 3.04 12.04 0.92
C LEU A 43 2.39 11.86 -0.45
N GLY A 44 2.20 10.61 -0.90
CA GLY A 44 1.56 10.31 -2.19
C GLY A 44 0.10 10.77 -2.23
N ILE A 45 -0.62 10.56 -1.13
CA ILE A 45 -1.99 11.03 -0.98
C ILE A 45 -2.06 12.56 -1.07
N VAL A 46 -1.18 13.26 -0.36
CA VAL A 46 -1.16 14.73 -0.30
C VAL A 46 -0.75 15.32 -1.65
N LEU A 47 0.22 14.73 -2.34
CA LEU A 47 0.64 15.18 -3.67
C LEU A 47 -0.47 15.03 -4.71
N VAL A 48 -1.18 13.90 -4.75
CA VAL A 48 -2.29 13.71 -5.68
C VAL A 48 -3.43 14.69 -5.37
N PHE A 49 -3.74 14.88 -4.10
CA PHE A 49 -4.73 15.85 -3.67
C PHE A 49 -4.34 17.28 -4.09
N ALA A 50 -3.08 17.66 -3.91
CA ALA A 50 -2.52 18.95 -4.31
C ALA A 50 -2.73 19.26 -5.79
N ILE A 51 -2.49 18.26 -6.65
CA ILE A 51 -2.53 18.42 -8.11
C ILE A 51 -3.96 18.36 -8.63
N THR A 52 -4.77 17.43 -8.12
CA THR A 52 -6.08 17.12 -8.71
C THR A 52 -7.21 17.91 -8.04
N SER A 53 -7.01 18.39 -6.82
CA SER A 53 -8.07 18.98 -5.97
C SER A 53 -9.33 18.10 -5.84
N SER A 54 -9.21 16.81 -6.12
CA SER A 54 -10.28 15.83 -6.13
C SER A 54 -9.99 14.74 -5.11
N ARG A 55 -11.02 14.35 -4.34
CA ARG A 55 -10.96 13.28 -3.32
C ARG A 55 -11.40 11.93 -3.88
N SER A 56 -11.13 11.67 -5.16
CA SER A 56 -11.48 10.39 -5.75
C SER A 56 -10.59 9.29 -5.17
N PRO A 57 -11.14 8.20 -4.58
CA PRO A 57 -10.34 7.16 -3.94
C PRO A 57 -9.33 6.52 -4.90
N LEU A 58 -9.68 6.35 -6.17
CA LEU A 58 -8.82 5.70 -7.16
C LEU A 58 -7.52 6.47 -7.44
N LEU A 59 -7.60 7.79 -7.64
CA LEU A 59 -6.40 8.62 -7.84
C LEU A 59 -5.52 8.62 -6.59
N MET A 60 -6.12 8.68 -5.40
CA MET A 60 -5.39 8.64 -4.13
C MET A 60 -4.65 7.31 -3.94
N THR A 61 -5.27 6.18 -4.29
CA THR A 61 -4.63 4.85 -4.26
C THR A 61 -3.45 4.77 -5.23
N ILE A 62 -3.56 5.37 -6.42
CA ILE A 62 -2.43 5.41 -7.38
C ILE A 62 -1.28 6.25 -6.82
N GLY A 63 -1.57 7.43 -6.25
CA GLY A 63 -0.55 8.27 -5.62
C GLY A 63 0.14 7.60 -4.44
N ALA A 64 -0.65 6.96 -3.58
CA ALA A 64 -0.18 6.13 -2.48
C ALA A 64 0.76 5.03 -2.97
N GLY A 65 0.33 4.23 -3.95
CA GLY A 65 1.14 3.15 -4.52
C GLY A 65 2.43 3.64 -5.17
N ALA A 66 2.38 4.78 -5.88
CA ALA A 66 3.55 5.38 -6.49
C ALA A 66 4.61 5.79 -5.45
N VAL A 67 4.20 6.45 -4.36
CA VAL A 67 5.13 6.82 -3.29
C VAL A 67 5.59 5.61 -2.46
N GLY A 68 4.73 4.60 -2.29
CA GLY A 68 5.13 3.32 -1.69
C GLY A 68 6.26 2.65 -2.49
N LEU A 69 6.11 2.55 -3.82
CA LEU A 69 7.16 2.02 -4.69
C LEU A 69 8.42 2.89 -4.69
N LEU A 70 8.29 4.22 -4.67
CA LEU A 70 9.43 5.13 -4.51
C LEU A 70 10.16 4.91 -3.19
N THR A 71 9.44 4.61 -2.11
CA THR A 71 10.02 4.29 -0.80
C THR A 71 10.84 3.01 -0.86
N VAL A 72 10.27 1.95 -1.43
CA VAL A 72 10.99 0.69 -1.65
C VAL A 72 12.23 0.90 -2.53
N ALA A 73 12.11 1.68 -3.61
CA ALA A 73 13.24 2.00 -4.48
C ALA A 73 14.32 2.83 -3.76
N GLY A 74 13.93 3.81 -2.94
CA GLY A 74 14.83 4.63 -2.14
C GLY A 74 15.59 3.82 -1.09
N VAL A 75 14.89 2.90 -0.40
CA VAL A 75 15.51 1.97 0.54
C VAL A 75 16.49 1.06 -0.19
N ALA A 76 16.08 0.43 -1.29
CA ALA A 76 16.94 -0.46 -2.08
C ALA A 76 18.18 0.28 -2.64
N TRP A 77 18.03 1.53 -3.07
CA TRP A 77 19.14 2.36 -3.52
C TRP A 77 20.13 2.63 -2.39
N LEU A 78 19.64 3.01 -1.21
CA LEU A 78 20.48 3.30 -0.06
C LEU A 78 21.19 2.03 0.46
N GLN A 79 20.51 0.89 0.46
CA GLN A 79 21.11 -0.42 0.77
C GLN A 79 22.25 -0.77 -0.21
N ARG A 80 22.09 -0.50 -1.51
CA ARG A 80 23.11 -0.78 -2.53
C ARG A 80 24.38 0.04 -2.35
N THR A 81 24.34 1.17 -1.65
CA THR A 81 25.56 1.94 -1.34
C THR A 81 26.49 1.22 -0.38
N GLY A 82 25.98 0.23 0.38
CA GLY A 82 26.74 -0.49 1.40
C GLY A 82 27.12 0.34 2.63
N LEU A 83 26.72 1.61 2.69
CA LEU A 83 27.07 2.54 3.76
C LEU A 83 26.23 2.35 5.03
N VAL A 84 25.02 1.80 4.88
CA VAL A 84 24.07 1.61 5.98
C VAL A 84 23.43 0.23 5.92
N LYS A 85 23.04 -0.30 7.08
CA LYS A 85 22.30 -1.55 7.20
C LYS A 85 20.89 -1.40 6.64
N GLU A 86 20.28 -2.51 6.23
CA GLU A 86 18.92 -2.58 5.70
C GLU A 86 17.89 -1.88 6.59
N ASP A 87 17.84 -2.19 7.88
CA ASP A 87 16.91 -1.55 8.83
C ASP A 87 17.16 -0.06 8.99
N ALA A 88 18.43 0.37 8.92
CA ALA A 88 18.80 1.78 9.00
C ALA A 88 18.42 2.54 7.73
N ALA A 89 18.50 1.90 6.56
CA ALA A 89 18.03 2.49 5.30
C ALA A 89 16.52 2.70 5.33
N ILE A 90 15.76 1.70 5.77
CA ILE A 90 14.31 1.81 6.00
C ILE A 90 14.03 2.97 6.96
N GLY A 91 14.70 2.97 8.11
CA GLY A 91 14.57 3.98 9.16
C GLY A 91 14.99 5.40 8.77
N LEU A 92 15.67 5.60 7.64
CA LEU A 92 16.03 6.93 7.14
C LEU A 92 15.06 7.42 6.07
N VAL A 93 14.60 6.52 5.20
CA VAL A 93 13.76 6.87 4.05
C VAL A 93 12.32 7.15 4.48
N PHE A 94 11.73 6.34 5.37
CA PHE A 94 10.33 6.55 5.74
C PHE A 94 10.10 7.85 6.54
N PRO A 95 10.93 8.24 7.53
CA PRO A 95 10.69 9.49 8.26
C PRO A 95 10.89 10.71 7.37
N PHE A 96 11.81 10.62 6.39
CA PHE A 96 12.02 11.68 5.40
C PHE A 96 10.76 11.93 4.56
N PHE A 97 10.20 10.89 3.94
CA PHE A 97 8.97 11.01 3.17
C PHE A 97 7.77 11.40 4.04
N PHE A 98 7.70 10.87 5.26
CA PHE A 98 6.66 11.21 6.22
C PHE A 98 6.71 12.70 6.59
N ALA A 99 7.87 13.22 6.99
CA ALA A 99 8.07 14.62 7.32
C ALA A 99 7.76 15.53 6.12
N LEU A 100 8.13 15.11 4.90
CA LEU A 100 7.79 15.84 3.68
C LEU A 100 6.26 15.88 3.45
N GLY A 101 5.56 14.78 3.70
CA GLY A 101 4.10 14.71 3.61
C GLY A 101 3.42 15.66 4.61
N VAL A 102 3.84 15.62 5.88
CA VAL A 102 3.33 16.51 6.93
C VAL A 102 3.64 17.99 6.62
N PHE A 103 4.85 18.27 6.12
CA PHE A 103 5.23 19.62 5.68
C PHE A 103 4.30 20.11 4.57
N MET A 104 4.02 19.28 3.56
CA MET A 104 3.09 19.64 2.49
C MET A 104 1.68 19.94 3.02
N ILE A 105 1.16 19.11 3.94
CA ILE A 105 -0.15 19.33 4.57
C ILE A 105 -0.21 20.69 5.26
N SER A 106 0.83 21.05 6.04
CA SER A 106 0.87 22.32 6.77
C SER A 106 0.87 23.56 5.85
N ARG A 107 1.21 23.39 4.57
CA ARG A 107 1.21 24.48 3.59
C ARG A 107 -0.14 24.70 2.91
N PHE A 108 -1.08 23.75 3.00
CA PHE A 108 -2.42 23.87 2.42
C PHE A 108 -3.31 24.82 3.25
N PRO A 109 -4.22 25.58 2.61
CA PRO A 109 -5.17 26.42 3.32
C PRO A 109 -6.03 25.58 4.28
N THR A 110 -6.35 26.15 5.44
CA THR A 110 -7.16 25.59 6.54
C THR A 110 -8.56 25.08 6.14
N THR A 111 -8.97 25.23 4.89
CA THR A 111 -10.23 24.72 4.34
C THR A 111 -10.22 23.20 4.11
N VAL A 112 -9.03 22.56 4.04
CA VAL A 112 -8.92 21.11 3.87
C VAL A 112 -8.30 20.50 5.13
N HIS A 113 -9.15 20.05 6.05
CA HIS A 113 -8.72 19.24 7.20
C HIS A 113 -8.44 17.81 6.73
N ILE A 114 -7.22 17.55 6.27
CA ILE A 114 -6.69 16.18 6.17
C ILE A 114 -6.22 15.81 7.58
N ASP A 115 -7.00 14.99 8.27
CA ASP A 115 -6.60 14.41 9.53
C ASP A 115 -5.51 13.35 9.27
N VAL A 116 -4.29 13.67 9.69
CA VAL A 116 -3.11 12.81 9.52
C VAL A 116 -3.28 11.51 10.28
N ASP A 117 -3.83 11.56 11.49
CA ASP A 117 -4.02 10.38 12.33
C ASP A 117 -5.08 9.46 11.72
N ALA A 118 -6.17 10.01 11.21
CA ALA A 118 -7.19 9.23 10.51
C ALA A 118 -6.65 8.55 9.22
N VAL A 119 -5.69 9.16 8.54
CA VAL A 119 -5.05 8.60 7.33
C VAL A 119 -4.00 7.53 7.69
N LEU A 120 -3.24 7.74 8.77
CA LEU A 120 -2.16 6.81 9.18
C LEU A 120 -2.68 5.59 9.91
N PHE A 121 -3.54 5.78 10.92
CA PHE A 121 -4.08 4.68 11.71
C PHE A 121 -5.27 4.01 11.03
N GLY A 122 -5.94 4.73 10.13
CA GLY A 122 -7.11 4.27 9.40
C GLY A 122 -8.37 4.27 10.26
N GLU A 123 -9.44 4.88 9.76
CA GLU A 123 -10.75 4.87 10.43
C GLU A 123 -11.80 4.13 9.57
N ILE A 124 -12.11 2.90 9.97
CA ILE A 124 -13.06 2.04 9.26
C ILE A 124 -14.52 2.36 9.59
N ALA A 125 -14.80 3.13 10.64
CA ALA A 125 -16.18 3.47 11.05
C ALA A 125 -16.93 4.27 9.99
N TYR A 126 -16.23 5.04 9.15
CA TYR A 126 -16.85 5.86 8.11
C TYR A 126 -17.19 5.09 6.83
N VAL A 127 -16.73 3.85 6.67
CA VAL A 127 -16.95 3.03 5.46
C VAL A 127 -18.44 2.91 5.08
N PRO A 128 -19.40 2.70 6.00
CA PRO A 128 -20.81 2.60 5.65
C PRO A 128 -21.43 3.88 5.05
N LEU A 129 -20.79 5.04 5.25
CA LEU A 129 -21.26 6.33 4.74
C LEU A 129 -20.95 6.52 3.26
N TYR A 130 -19.92 5.85 2.74
CA TYR A 130 -19.47 5.99 1.36
C TYR A 130 -20.09 4.89 0.49
N ARG A 131 -21.14 5.26 -0.25
CA ARG A 131 -21.84 4.38 -1.19
C ARG A 131 -21.49 4.75 -2.62
N LEU A 132 -21.47 3.73 -3.47
CA LEU A 132 -21.23 3.87 -4.90
C LEU A 132 -22.58 3.91 -5.61
N GLU A 133 -22.94 5.08 -6.13
CA GLU A 133 -24.09 5.23 -7.03
C GLU A 133 -23.60 5.23 -8.47
N LEU A 134 -24.13 4.33 -9.29
CA LEU A 134 -23.81 4.25 -10.72
C LEU A 134 -25.11 4.24 -11.52
N PHE A 135 -25.25 5.16 -12.47
CA PHE A 135 -26.45 5.30 -13.32
C PHE A 135 -27.77 5.35 -12.52
N GLY A 136 -27.77 5.99 -11.34
CA GLY A 136 -28.96 6.10 -10.48
C GLY A 136 -29.32 4.82 -9.73
N ARG A 137 -28.46 3.78 -9.73
CA ARG A 137 -28.60 2.60 -8.88
C ARG A 137 -27.53 2.59 -7.81
N ASP A 138 -27.94 2.44 -6.55
CA ASP A 138 -27.05 2.18 -5.42
C ASP A 138 -26.42 0.78 -5.61
N LEU A 139 -25.14 0.73 -5.97
CA LEU A 139 -24.36 -0.51 -6.10
C LEU A 139 -23.79 -0.97 -4.75
N GLY A 140 -24.17 -0.31 -3.66
CA GLY A 140 -23.75 -0.63 -2.30
C GLY A 140 -22.49 0.11 -1.88
N VAL A 141 -21.82 -0.45 -0.87
CA VAL A 141 -20.68 0.18 -0.20
C VAL A 141 -19.48 0.21 -1.15
N GLN A 142 -18.91 1.40 -1.38
CA GLN A 142 -17.80 1.57 -2.32
C GLN A 142 -16.58 0.72 -1.94
N ALA A 143 -16.31 0.58 -0.64
CA ALA A 143 -15.19 -0.20 -0.12
C ALA A 143 -15.22 -1.68 -0.53
N PHE A 144 -16.41 -2.27 -0.71
CA PHE A 144 -16.52 -3.67 -1.13
C PHE A 144 -16.01 -3.87 -2.56
N TRP A 145 -16.26 -2.90 -3.43
CA TRP A 145 -15.78 -2.95 -4.81
C TRP A 145 -14.28 -2.72 -4.88
N THR A 146 -13.74 -1.74 -4.16
CA THR A 146 -12.30 -1.46 -4.17
C THR A 146 -11.49 -2.57 -3.50
N LEU A 147 -11.88 -3.00 -2.29
CA LEU A 147 -11.17 -4.07 -1.58
C LEU A 147 -11.42 -5.44 -2.20
N GLY A 148 -12.62 -5.69 -2.73
CA GLY A 148 -12.93 -6.93 -3.43
C GLY A 148 -12.12 -7.07 -4.71
N THR A 149 -11.99 -5.99 -5.49
CA THR A 149 -11.13 -6.00 -6.69
C THR A 149 -9.66 -6.17 -6.32
N MET A 150 -9.16 -5.48 -5.28
CA MET A 150 -7.80 -5.70 -4.77
C MET A 150 -7.57 -7.13 -4.29
N LEU A 151 -8.51 -7.73 -3.56
CA LEU A 151 -8.40 -9.12 -3.11
C LEU A 151 -8.29 -10.09 -4.29
N VAL A 152 -9.12 -9.89 -5.33
CA VAL A 152 -9.07 -10.71 -6.54
C VAL A 152 -7.75 -10.52 -7.28
N ILE A 153 -7.24 -9.28 -7.38
CA ILE A 153 -5.93 -9.00 -7.97
C ILE A 153 -4.82 -9.71 -7.18
N ASN A 154 -4.84 -9.66 -5.85
CA ASN A 154 -3.82 -10.29 -5.01
C ASN A 154 -3.90 -11.81 -5.05
N LEU A 155 -5.10 -12.38 -5.10
CA LEU A 155 -5.30 -13.81 -5.32
C LEU A 155 -4.81 -14.25 -6.70
N ALA A 156 -5.10 -13.48 -7.76
CA ALA A 156 -4.61 -13.76 -9.09
C ALA A 156 -3.07 -13.64 -9.16
N PHE A 157 -2.50 -12.60 -8.56
CA PHE A 157 -1.07 -12.37 -8.46
C PHE A 157 -0.37 -13.54 -7.76
N VAL A 158 -0.80 -13.89 -6.55
CA VAL A 158 -0.22 -15.00 -5.78
C VAL A 158 -0.47 -16.35 -6.46
N GLY A 159 -1.65 -16.55 -7.03
CA GLY A 159 -2.03 -17.81 -7.69
C GLY A 159 -1.25 -18.07 -8.98
N LEU A 160 -1.09 -17.05 -9.83
CA LEU A 160 -0.37 -17.16 -11.10
C LEU A 160 1.15 -17.24 -10.89
N LEU A 161 1.68 -16.47 -9.94
CA LEU A 161 3.13 -16.41 -9.65
C LEU A 161 3.54 -17.25 -8.44
N TYR A 162 2.73 -18.23 -8.03
CA TYR A 162 2.98 -19.01 -6.81
C TYR A 162 4.36 -19.68 -6.84
N LYS A 163 4.74 -20.25 -8.00
CA LYS A 163 6.00 -20.98 -8.16
C LYS A 163 7.19 -20.02 -8.06
N GLU A 164 7.09 -18.89 -8.72
CA GLU A 164 8.08 -17.81 -8.81
C GLU A 164 8.26 -17.12 -7.45
N LEU A 165 7.17 -16.79 -6.78
CA LEU A 165 7.17 -16.18 -5.45
C LEU A 165 7.73 -17.14 -4.40
N LYS A 166 7.35 -18.42 -4.45
CA LYS A 166 7.93 -19.44 -3.56
C LYS A 166 9.44 -19.54 -3.79
N LEU A 167 9.88 -19.75 -5.02
CA LEU A 167 11.29 -19.97 -5.31
C LEU A 167 12.14 -18.75 -4.95
N SER A 168 11.72 -17.56 -5.36
CA SER A 168 12.45 -16.31 -5.07
C SER A 168 12.46 -15.94 -3.59
N THR A 169 11.50 -16.41 -2.79
CA THR A 169 11.45 -16.17 -1.34
C THR A 169 12.41 -17.08 -0.57
N PHE A 170 12.56 -18.33 -0.99
CA PHE A 170 13.44 -19.29 -0.29
C PHE A 170 14.87 -19.29 -0.83
N ASP A 171 15.05 -19.14 -2.15
CA ASP A 171 16.36 -19.12 -2.79
C ASP A 171 16.36 -18.21 -4.03
N ALA A 172 16.77 -16.95 -3.82
CA ALA A 172 16.89 -15.97 -4.90
C ALA A 172 18.01 -16.33 -5.90
N GLY A 173 19.06 -17.05 -5.47
CA GLY A 173 20.18 -17.45 -6.32
C GLY A 173 19.78 -18.56 -7.29
N PHE A 174 19.08 -19.58 -6.78
CA PHE A 174 18.51 -20.64 -7.60
C PHE A 174 17.42 -20.11 -8.53
N ALA A 175 16.56 -19.20 -8.06
CA ALA A 175 15.56 -18.54 -8.91
C ALA A 175 16.22 -17.82 -10.10
N ALA A 176 17.33 -17.10 -9.87
CA ALA A 176 18.09 -16.45 -10.94
C ALA A 176 18.71 -17.46 -11.92
N ALA A 177 19.23 -18.59 -11.41
CA ALA A 177 19.83 -19.64 -12.25
C ALA A 177 18.81 -20.35 -13.15
N VAL A 178 17.55 -20.48 -12.71
CA VAL A 178 16.44 -21.06 -13.49
C VAL A 178 15.87 -20.05 -14.52
N GLY A 179 16.40 -18.83 -14.58
CA GLY A 179 16.01 -17.80 -15.55
C GLY A 179 14.88 -16.88 -15.08
N MET A 180 14.52 -16.94 -13.79
CA MET A 180 13.60 -15.96 -13.20
C MET A 180 14.37 -14.70 -12.80
N SER A 181 13.69 -13.56 -12.73
CA SER A 181 14.28 -12.31 -12.26
C SER A 181 13.80 -11.99 -10.82
N PRO A 182 14.60 -12.29 -9.76
CA PRO A 182 14.19 -12.03 -8.38
C PRO A 182 13.90 -10.56 -8.10
N VAL A 183 14.61 -9.66 -8.78
CA VAL A 183 14.43 -8.19 -8.66
C VAL A 183 13.03 -7.78 -9.14
N LEU A 184 12.58 -8.27 -10.29
CA LEU A 184 11.24 -7.98 -10.79
C LEU A 184 10.17 -8.51 -9.83
N LEU A 185 10.34 -9.76 -9.36
CA LEU A 185 9.40 -10.38 -8.42
C LEU A 185 9.35 -9.65 -7.07
N HIS A 186 10.46 -9.06 -6.63
CA HIS A 186 10.49 -8.21 -5.45
C HIS A 186 9.65 -6.95 -5.66
N TYR A 187 9.86 -6.19 -6.74
CA TYR A 187 9.08 -4.97 -7.00
C TYR A 187 7.61 -5.28 -7.28
N LEU A 188 7.30 -6.38 -7.96
CA LEU A 188 5.93 -6.83 -8.17
C LEU A 188 5.24 -7.17 -6.85
N LEU A 189 5.93 -7.89 -5.94
CA LEU A 189 5.40 -8.19 -4.61
C LEU A 189 5.15 -6.91 -3.79
N MET A 190 6.01 -5.90 -3.92
CA MET A 190 5.87 -4.63 -3.20
C MET A 190 4.79 -3.72 -3.79
N GLY A 191 4.37 -3.95 -5.04
CA GLY A 191 3.32 -3.20 -5.71
C GLY A 191 1.93 -3.88 -5.69
N ALA A 192 1.83 -5.08 -5.13
CA ALA A 192 0.59 -5.86 -4.96
C ALA A 192 -0.02 -5.66 -3.56
#